data_AF-A0A662GZY6-F1
#
_entry.id   AF-A0A662GZY6-F1
#
_cell.length_a   1.000
_cell.length_b   1.000
_cell.length_c   1.000
_cell.angle_alpha   90.00
_cell.angle_beta   90.00
_cell.angle_gamma   90.00
#
_symmetry.space_group_name_H-M   'P 1'
#
loop_
_entity.id
_entity.type
_entity.pdbx_description
1 polymer ?
#
loop_
_entity_poly.entity_id
_entity_poly.type
_entity_poly.pdbx_seq_one_letter_code
_entity_poly.pdbx_strand_id
1 'polypeptide(L)'
;MRKHIIFFLAEDDLSYSIAAVLDGLIGELNGGVKLSSQRYLGAILTELKIRLRPNPAGRHDTLKVIVYSISELYKESYKPIFNIPIFPAVSLGGYDYFGEEAVDIASELCAILSSGDNLSSEQLIERLLHRCHRIGGLNRVKVERLENQRLNGRNPAVASIYKLVFEELMGKLDRLRLERKIDDVRYERLREIYIKLLDIG
;
A
#
# COMPACT_ATOMS: atom_id res chain seq x y z
N MET A 1 13.51 -11.64 5.53
CA MET A 1 13.25 -10.22 5.18
C MET A 1 11.98 -10.10 4.36
N ARG A 2 11.21 -9.02 4.53
CA ARG A 2 10.07 -8.71 3.65
C ARG A 2 10.58 -8.49 2.23
N LYS A 3 10.02 -9.22 1.26
CA LYS A 3 10.41 -9.16 -0.16
C LYS A 3 9.58 -8.17 -0.97
N HIS A 4 8.91 -7.24 -0.30
CA HIS A 4 8.01 -6.29 -0.93
C HIS A 4 8.25 -4.88 -0.43
N ILE A 5 8.06 -3.93 -1.33
CA ILE A 5 8.10 -2.49 -1.08
C ILE A 5 6.66 -2.01 -1.12
N ILE A 6 6.24 -1.20 -0.16
CA ILE A 6 4.86 -0.69 -0.10
C ILE A 6 4.91 0.84 -0.09
N PHE A 7 4.36 1.47 -1.12
CA PHE A 7 4.15 2.90 -1.18
C PHE A 7 2.72 3.25 -0.74
N PHE A 8 2.62 4.36 -0.02
CA PHE A 8 1.37 4.92 0.46
C PHE A 8 1.33 6.36 -0.02
N LEU A 9 0.41 6.64 -0.94
CA LEU A 9 0.32 7.89 -1.68
C LEU A 9 -1.02 8.57 -1.37
N ALA A 10 -1.01 9.89 -1.33
CA ALA A 10 -2.19 10.76 -1.23
C ALA A 10 -2.25 11.70 -2.45
N GLU A 11 -3.17 12.67 -2.46
CA GLU A 11 -3.32 13.63 -3.56
C GLU A 11 -2.44 14.88 -3.35
N ASP A 12 -1.12 14.67 -3.20
CA ASP A 12 -0.11 15.72 -3.00
C ASP A 12 1.05 15.64 -4.02
N ASP A 13 1.82 16.73 -4.16
CA ASP A 13 2.88 16.86 -5.16
C ASP A 13 3.98 15.80 -5.06
N LEU A 14 4.35 15.39 -3.85
CA LEU A 14 5.37 14.35 -3.66
C LEU A 14 4.80 12.96 -4.00
N SER A 15 3.54 12.70 -3.65
CA SER A 15 2.82 11.50 -4.06
C SER A 15 2.70 11.38 -5.58
N TYR A 16 2.38 12.49 -6.28
CA TYR A 16 2.36 12.52 -7.75
C TYR A 16 3.74 12.29 -8.34
N SER A 17 4.79 12.81 -7.71
CA SER A 17 6.17 12.58 -8.12
C SER A 17 6.56 11.10 -8.03
N ILE A 18 6.21 10.40 -6.93
CA ILE A 18 6.42 8.95 -6.80
C ILE A 18 5.63 8.19 -7.86
N ALA A 19 4.36 8.55 -8.09
CA ALA A 19 3.53 7.89 -9.10
C ALA A 19 4.16 8.02 -10.50
N ALA A 20 4.61 9.22 -10.89
CA ALA A 20 5.28 9.45 -12.17
C ALA A 20 6.58 8.63 -12.31
N VAL A 21 7.37 8.53 -11.24
CA VAL A 21 8.60 7.71 -11.22
C VAL A 21 8.28 6.22 -11.42
N LEU A 22 7.25 5.70 -10.76
CA LEU A 22 6.82 4.30 -10.90
C LEU A 22 6.20 4.03 -12.28
N ASP A 23 5.41 4.95 -12.82
CA ASP A 23 4.81 4.83 -14.15
C ASP A 23 5.89 4.84 -15.25
N GLY A 24 6.91 5.69 -15.12
CA GLY A 24 8.08 5.68 -16.00
C GLY A 24 8.78 4.33 -16.01
N LEU A 25 9.01 3.74 -14.83
CA LEU A 25 9.61 2.41 -14.70
C LEU A 25 8.78 1.30 -15.35
N ILE A 26 7.45 1.34 -15.21
CA ILE A 26 6.57 0.37 -15.87
C ILE A 26 6.76 0.43 -17.40
N GLY A 27 6.86 1.65 -17.94
CA GLY A 27 7.14 1.88 -19.36
C GLY A 27 8.49 1.31 -19.80
N GLU A 28 9.55 1.57 -19.05
CA GLU A 28 10.90 1.11 -19.36
C GLU A 28 11.04 -0.42 -19.35
N LEU A 29 10.36 -1.10 -18.41
CA LEU A 29 10.46 -2.54 -18.25
C LEU A 29 9.63 -3.35 -19.26
N ASN A 30 8.89 -2.69 -20.15
CA ASN A 30 8.26 -3.21 -21.38
C ASN A 30 7.80 -4.69 -21.32
N GLY A 31 6.78 -4.98 -20.51
CA GLY A 31 6.19 -6.33 -20.38
C GLY A 31 6.82 -7.21 -19.29
N GLY A 32 7.92 -6.77 -18.67
CA GLY A 32 8.51 -7.38 -17.48
C GLY A 32 7.72 -7.17 -16.18
N VAL A 33 6.63 -6.39 -16.24
CA VAL A 33 5.79 -6.04 -15.09
C VAL A 33 4.38 -6.60 -15.28
N LYS A 34 3.90 -7.35 -14.29
CA LYS A 34 2.49 -7.74 -14.19
C LYS A 34 1.78 -6.83 -13.20
N LEU A 35 0.70 -6.20 -13.65
CA LEU A 35 -0.13 -5.28 -12.88
C LEU A 35 -1.43 -5.95 -12.44
N SER A 36 -1.87 -5.67 -11.22
CA SER A 36 -3.23 -5.93 -10.78
C SER A 36 -3.69 -4.82 -9.84
N SER A 37 -4.93 -4.39 -9.97
CA SER A 37 -5.48 -3.31 -9.14
C SER A 37 -6.81 -3.70 -8.53
N GLN A 38 -7.05 -3.24 -7.30
CA GLN A 38 -8.28 -3.43 -6.54
C GLN A 38 -8.72 -2.09 -5.96
N ARG A 39 -10.00 -1.77 -6.09
CA ARG A 39 -10.57 -0.53 -5.58
C ARG A 39 -11.23 -0.77 -4.22
N TYR A 40 -10.99 0.14 -3.31
CA TYR A 40 -11.57 0.22 -1.98
C TYR A 40 -12.18 1.61 -1.77
N LEU A 41 -12.88 1.79 -0.65
CA LEU A 41 -13.49 3.07 -0.30
C LEU A 41 -12.41 4.15 -0.12
N GLY A 42 -12.36 5.11 -1.03
CA GLY A 42 -11.37 6.18 -0.99
C GLY A 42 -9.93 5.74 -1.23
N ALA A 43 -9.68 4.52 -1.69
CA ALA A 43 -8.33 4.04 -1.98
C ALA A 43 -8.28 3.04 -3.14
N ILE A 44 -7.15 3.00 -3.85
CA ILE A 44 -6.84 2.03 -4.88
C ILE A 44 -5.56 1.31 -4.47
N LEU A 45 -5.62 -0.03 -4.40
CA LEU A 45 -4.48 -0.89 -4.20
C LEU A 45 -3.98 -1.38 -5.56
N THR A 46 -2.76 -1.02 -5.93
CA THR A 46 -2.10 -1.49 -7.15
C THR A 46 -0.90 -2.36 -6.77
N GLU A 47 -0.87 -3.59 -7.27
CA GLU A 47 0.28 -4.48 -7.14
C GLU A 47 1.04 -4.58 -8.46
N LEU A 48 2.35 -4.32 -8.37
CA LEU A 48 3.33 -4.47 -9.43
C LEU A 48 4.19 -5.70 -9.12
N LYS A 49 4.16 -6.70 -10.00
CA LYS A 49 5.05 -7.86 -9.94
C LYS A 49 6.09 -7.71 -11.04
N ILE A 50 7.29 -7.29 -10.66
CA ILE A 50 8.41 -7.00 -11.55
C ILE A 50 9.30 -8.23 -11.65
N ARG A 51 9.41 -8.81 -12.84
CA ARG A 51 10.33 -9.92 -13.09
C ARG A 51 11.76 -9.38 -13.19
N LEU A 52 12.61 -9.80 -12.27
CA LEU A 52 14.01 -9.42 -12.26
C LEU A 52 14.81 -10.23 -13.29
N ARG A 53 15.98 -9.70 -13.64
CA ARG A 53 16.92 -10.39 -14.52
C ARG A 53 17.34 -11.73 -13.91
N PRO A 54 17.62 -12.74 -14.75
CA PRO A 54 18.02 -14.05 -14.24
C PRO A 54 19.36 -13.94 -13.52
N ASN A 55 19.49 -14.67 -12.42
CA ASN A 55 20.78 -14.83 -11.76
C ASN A 55 21.74 -15.68 -12.62
N PRO A 56 23.03 -15.82 -12.26
CA PRO A 56 23.99 -16.65 -13.02
C PRO A 56 23.56 -18.11 -13.19
N ALA A 57 22.65 -18.61 -12.35
CA ALA A 57 22.05 -19.95 -12.46
C ALA A 57 20.80 -20.00 -13.35
N GLY A 58 20.49 -18.92 -14.08
CA GLY A 58 19.35 -18.84 -15.01
C GLY A 58 17.97 -18.70 -14.36
N ARG A 59 17.90 -18.54 -13.04
CA ARG A 59 16.62 -18.41 -12.32
C ARG A 59 16.18 -16.96 -12.24
N HIS A 60 14.91 -16.71 -12.52
CA HIS A 60 14.29 -15.40 -12.35
C HIS A 60 13.75 -15.24 -10.94
N ASP A 61 14.03 -14.08 -10.35
CA ASP A 61 13.38 -13.63 -9.13
C ASP A 61 12.28 -12.60 -9.46
N THR A 62 11.38 -12.30 -8.52
CA THR A 62 10.32 -11.31 -8.71
C THR A 62 10.28 -10.35 -7.53
N LEU A 63 10.35 -9.05 -7.83
CA LEU A 63 10.11 -8.00 -6.84
C LEU A 63 8.62 -7.66 -6.84
N LYS A 64 8.02 -7.61 -5.64
CA LYS A 64 6.65 -7.14 -5.46
C LYS A 64 6.67 -5.70 -4.94
N VAL A 65 6.10 -4.78 -5.70
CA VAL A 65 5.84 -3.40 -5.26
C VAL A 65 4.33 -3.22 -5.11
N ILE A 66 3.90 -2.67 -3.98
CA ILE A 66 2.49 -2.44 -3.66
C ILE A 66 2.32 -0.94 -3.52
N VAL A 67 1.27 -0.38 -4.10
CA VAL A 67 0.96 1.04 -4.03
C VAL A 67 -0.47 1.20 -3.54
N TYR A 68 -0.65 1.89 -2.41
CA TYR A 68 -1.96 2.38 -1.97
C TYR A 68 -2.08 3.84 -2.39
N SER A 69 -2.94 4.13 -3.35
CA SER A 69 -3.31 5.49 -3.74
C SER A 69 -4.59 5.87 -3.02
N ILE A 70 -4.52 6.81 -2.08
CA ILE A 70 -5.61 7.17 -1.17
C ILE A 70 -6.11 8.56 -1.54
N SER A 71 -7.41 8.73 -1.61
CA SER A 71 -8.02 10.03 -1.86
C SER A 71 -7.86 10.94 -0.65
N GLU A 72 -7.68 12.25 -0.89
CA GLU A 72 -7.44 13.23 0.19
C GLU A 72 -8.57 13.21 1.23
N LEU A 73 -9.82 12.99 0.79
CA LEU A 73 -10.99 12.88 1.67
C LEU A 73 -10.89 11.76 2.73
N TYR A 74 -10.08 10.72 2.46
CA TYR A 74 -9.95 9.54 3.32
C TYR A 74 -8.59 9.43 4.00
N LYS A 75 -7.64 10.29 3.66
CA LYS A 75 -6.25 10.23 4.13
C LYS A 75 -6.13 10.05 5.65
N GLU A 76 -6.82 10.86 6.44
CA GLU A 76 -6.78 10.78 7.91
C GLU A 76 -7.33 9.45 8.44
N SER A 77 -8.36 8.90 7.81
CA SER A 77 -8.95 7.60 8.18
C SER A 77 -7.98 6.43 7.93
N TYR A 78 -7.09 6.57 6.94
CA TYR A 78 -6.14 5.52 6.56
C TYR A 78 -4.80 5.59 7.30
N LYS A 79 -4.41 6.75 7.85
CA LYS A 79 -3.21 6.89 8.71
C LYS A 79 -3.14 5.83 9.82
N PRO A 80 -4.16 5.64 10.68
CA PRO A 80 -4.10 4.64 11.75
C PRO A 80 -4.17 3.20 11.21
N ILE A 81 -4.82 2.96 10.07
CA ILE A 81 -4.91 1.63 9.44
C ILE A 81 -3.53 1.14 9.02
N PHE A 82 -2.72 2.01 8.43
CA PHE A 82 -1.38 1.67 7.97
C PHE A 82 -0.29 1.94 9.00
N ASN A 83 -0.63 2.57 10.13
CA ASN A 83 0.29 3.11 11.12
C ASN A 83 1.31 4.07 10.48
N ILE A 84 0.80 5.00 9.66
CA ILE A 84 1.59 5.98 8.92
C ILE A 84 1.14 7.39 9.31
N PRO A 85 2.01 8.22 9.88
CA PRO A 85 1.62 9.56 10.34
C PRO A 85 1.50 10.57 9.18
N ILE A 86 2.26 10.36 8.08
CA ILE A 86 2.44 11.35 7.01
C ILE A 86 2.46 10.64 5.65
N PHE A 87 1.86 11.27 4.65
CA PHE A 87 1.94 10.87 3.25
C PHE A 87 2.79 11.88 2.45
N PRO A 88 3.47 11.44 1.37
CA PRO A 88 3.65 10.04 0.99
C PRO A 88 4.55 9.29 1.97
N ALA A 89 4.44 7.97 1.96
CA ALA A 89 5.31 7.10 2.74
C ALA A 89 5.70 5.85 1.95
N VAL A 90 6.82 5.25 2.34
CA VAL A 90 7.24 3.94 1.84
C VAL A 90 7.66 3.03 2.99
N SER A 91 7.15 1.81 2.98
CA SER A 91 7.60 0.73 3.85
C SER A 91 8.58 -0.15 3.09
N LEU A 92 9.81 -0.20 3.59
CA LEU A 92 10.93 -0.93 3.01
C LEU A 92 11.69 -1.66 4.12
N GLY A 93 11.76 -2.99 4.03
CA GLY A 93 12.61 -3.79 4.93
C GLY A 93 12.26 -3.67 6.43
N GLY A 94 11.02 -3.34 6.78
CA GLY A 94 10.59 -3.15 8.17
C GLY A 94 10.78 -1.72 8.72
N TYR A 95 11.16 -0.78 7.86
CA TYR A 95 11.27 0.64 8.17
C TYR A 95 10.29 1.42 7.31
N ASP A 96 9.74 2.48 7.89
CA ASP A 96 8.89 3.42 7.18
C ASP A 96 9.64 4.76 7.02
N TYR A 97 9.57 5.31 5.81
CA TYR A 97 10.19 6.57 5.38
C TYR A 97 9.10 7.47 4.80
N PHE A 98 9.24 8.79 4.94
CA PHE A 98 8.15 9.74 4.70
C PHE A 98 8.58 10.93 3.83
N GLY A 99 7.62 11.53 3.11
CA GLY A 99 7.83 12.75 2.33
C GLY A 99 8.92 12.56 1.27
N GLU A 100 9.91 13.46 1.26
CA GLU A 100 11.03 13.44 0.32
C GLU A 100 11.83 12.14 0.36
N GLU A 101 12.03 11.54 1.54
CA GLU A 101 12.74 10.25 1.67
C GLU A 101 12.02 9.13 0.89
N ALA A 102 10.68 9.18 0.84
CA ALA A 102 9.91 8.22 0.07
C ALA A 102 10.06 8.43 -1.46
N VAL A 103 10.21 9.68 -1.89
CA VAL A 103 10.49 10.06 -3.29
C VAL A 103 11.89 9.60 -3.70
N ASP A 104 12.88 9.79 -2.83
CA ASP A 104 14.25 9.35 -3.06
C ASP A 104 14.33 7.83 -3.21
N ILE A 105 13.62 7.09 -2.35
CA ILE A 105 13.55 5.62 -2.43
C ILE A 105 12.89 5.16 -3.74
N ALA A 106 11.82 5.81 -4.18
CA ALA A 106 11.17 5.50 -5.46
C ALA A 106 12.13 5.74 -6.63
N SER A 107 12.82 6.89 -6.63
CA SER A 107 13.79 7.26 -7.67
C SER A 107 14.97 6.29 -7.72
N GLU A 108 15.47 5.88 -6.55
CA GLU A 108 16.54 4.90 -6.46
C GLU A 108 16.12 3.51 -6.92
N LEU A 109 14.91 3.08 -6.55
CA LEU A 109 14.34 1.82 -7.02
C LEU A 109 14.34 1.78 -8.55
N CYS A 110 13.89 2.85 -9.19
CA CYS A 110 13.92 2.96 -10.65
C CYS A 110 15.35 2.92 -11.18
N ALA A 111 16.27 3.72 -10.62
CA ALA A 111 17.66 3.73 -11.05
C ALA A 111 18.34 2.35 -10.98
N ILE A 112 18.10 1.58 -9.90
CA ILE A 112 18.64 0.21 -9.75
C ILE A 112 18.03 -0.75 -10.78
N LEU A 113 16.72 -0.65 -11.04
CA LEU A 113 16.07 -1.53 -12.00
C LEU A 113 16.46 -1.19 -13.45
N SER A 114 16.74 0.08 -13.73
CA SER A 114 17.16 0.56 -15.05
C SER A 114 18.67 0.41 -15.29
N SER A 115 19.51 0.30 -14.25
CA SER A 115 20.98 0.12 -14.40
C SER A 115 21.36 -1.19 -15.07
N GLY A 116 20.47 -2.18 -15.08
CA GLY A 116 20.68 -3.48 -15.69
C GLY A 116 21.47 -4.47 -14.83
N ASP A 117 21.67 -4.17 -13.54
CA ASP A 117 22.33 -5.07 -12.60
C ASP A 117 21.52 -6.37 -12.40
N ASN A 118 22.21 -7.50 -12.31
CA ASN A 118 21.59 -8.81 -12.03
C ASN A 118 21.44 -9.01 -10.50
N LEU A 119 20.48 -8.30 -9.91
CA LEU A 119 20.19 -8.39 -8.47
C LEU A 119 18.96 -9.27 -8.19
N SER A 120 19.03 -10.04 -7.10
CA SER A 120 17.82 -10.62 -6.51
C SER A 120 16.98 -9.55 -5.80
N SER A 121 15.72 -9.87 -5.51
CA SER A 121 14.81 -9.01 -4.74
C SER A 121 15.36 -8.67 -3.36
N GLU A 122 16.05 -9.62 -2.71
CA GLU A 122 16.69 -9.41 -1.41
C GLU A 122 17.87 -8.45 -1.52
N GLN A 123 18.77 -8.66 -2.49
CA GLN A 123 19.92 -7.78 -2.72
C GLN A 123 19.51 -6.36 -3.11
N LEU A 124 18.43 -6.23 -3.90
CA LEU A 124 17.87 -4.93 -4.25
C LEU A 124 17.36 -4.20 -3.00
N ILE A 125 16.60 -4.88 -2.14
CA ILE A 125 16.09 -4.29 -0.89
C ILE A 125 17.25 -3.91 0.05
N GLU A 126 18.26 -4.77 0.20
CA GLU A 126 19.45 -4.46 0.98
C GLU A 126 20.19 -3.23 0.45
N ARG A 127 20.33 -3.11 -0.89
CA ARG A 127 20.96 -1.95 -1.52
C ARG A 127 20.18 -0.67 -1.27
N LEU A 128 18.85 -0.72 -1.40
CA LEU A 128 17.98 0.41 -1.04
C LEU A 128 18.15 0.80 0.43
N LEU A 129 18.09 -0.17 1.35
CA LEU A 129 18.26 0.07 2.78
C LEU A 129 19.62 0.70 3.10
N HIS A 130 20.70 0.15 2.54
CA HIS A 130 22.04 0.67 2.74
C HIS A 130 22.17 2.12 2.22
N ARG A 131 21.53 2.44 1.10
CA ARG A 131 21.51 3.81 0.58
C ARG A 131 20.72 4.75 1.49
N CYS A 132 19.58 4.30 2.02
CA CYS A 132 18.82 5.05 3.02
C CYS A 132 19.64 5.31 4.30
N HIS A 133 20.44 4.33 4.76
CA HIS A 133 21.33 4.51 5.91
C HIS A 133 22.42 5.55 5.67
N ARG A 134 22.93 5.66 4.44
CA ARG A 134 23.96 6.64 4.08
C ARG A 134 23.44 8.06 3.92
N ILE A 135 22.18 8.23 3.53
CA ILE A 135 21.56 9.55 3.33
C ILE A 135 21.21 10.22 4.68
N GLY A 136 21.31 9.49 5.80
CA GLY A 136 21.09 10.07 7.14
C GLY A 136 19.62 10.38 7.37
N GLY A 137 18.73 9.42 7.08
CA GLY A 137 17.28 9.59 7.21
C GLY A 137 16.88 10.13 8.59
N LEU A 138 16.43 11.39 8.60
CA LEU A 138 16.03 12.13 9.80
C LEU A 138 14.66 11.66 10.32
N ASN A 139 13.85 11.01 9.47
CA ASN A 139 12.46 10.63 9.77
C ASN A 139 12.20 9.12 9.82
N ARG A 140 13.23 8.30 10.09
CA ARG A 140 13.08 6.85 10.17
C ARG A 140 12.34 6.41 11.43
N VAL A 141 11.23 5.70 11.25
CA VAL A 141 10.56 4.98 12.34
C VAL A 141 10.78 3.48 12.14
N LYS A 142 11.42 2.82 13.11
CA LYS A 142 11.49 1.35 13.15
C LYS A 142 10.12 0.84 13.53
N VAL A 143 9.52 0.02 12.66
CA VAL A 143 8.16 -0.47 12.91
C VAL A 143 8.22 -1.96 13.24
N GLU A 144 7.87 -2.30 14.47
CA GLU A 144 7.50 -3.67 14.84
C GLU A 144 6.08 -3.96 14.34
N ARG A 145 5.93 -4.08 13.02
CA ARG A 145 4.69 -4.64 12.46
C ARG A 145 4.71 -6.13 12.80
N LEU A 146 3.86 -6.54 13.75
CA LEU A 146 3.61 -7.92 14.17
C LEU A 146 3.79 -8.89 13.00
N GLU A 147 4.98 -9.49 12.93
CA GLU A 147 5.22 -10.64 12.10
C GLU A 147 4.46 -11.79 12.74
N ASN A 148 3.74 -12.57 11.93
CA ASN A 148 3.01 -13.79 12.30
C ASN A 148 1.53 -13.65 12.71
N GLN A 149 0.71 -13.07 11.85
CA GLN A 149 -0.62 -13.64 11.67
C GLN A 149 -0.76 -14.18 10.25
N ARG A 150 -0.37 -15.46 10.11
CA ARG A 150 -0.93 -16.38 9.11
C ARG A 150 -2.42 -16.62 9.42
N LEU A 151 -3.23 -15.57 9.48
CA LEU A 151 -4.68 -15.71 9.41
C LEU A 151 -5.05 -15.73 7.92
N ASN A 152 -5.00 -16.92 7.33
CA ASN A 152 -5.63 -17.23 6.04
C ASN A 152 -5.31 -16.31 4.84
N GLY A 153 -4.09 -15.78 4.73
CA GLY A 153 -3.67 -15.03 3.53
C GLY A 153 -4.44 -13.72 3.29
N ARG A 154 -5.25 -13.26 4.25
CA ARG A 154 -5.92 -11.96 4.20
C ARG A 154 -4.94 -10.89 4.70
N ASN A 155 -4.75 -9.86 3.90
CA ASN A 155 -3.96 -8.70 4.26
C ASN A 155 -4.68 -7.96 5.41
N PRO A 156 -4.07 -7.80 6.60
CA PRO A 156 -4.74 -7.18 7.76
C PRO A 156 -5.18 -5.74 7.47
N ALA A 157 -4.46 -5.02 6.60
CA ALA A 157 -4.91 -3.71 6.16
C ALA A 157 -6.22 -3.79 5.36
N VAL A 158 -6.39 -4.82 4.53
CA VAL A 158 -7.63 -5.03 3.77
C VAL A 158 -8.81 -5.33 4.70
N ALA A 159 -8.61 -6.11 5.77
CA ALA A 159 -9.65 -6.34 6.78
C ALA A 159 -10.05 -5.03 7.49
N SER A 160 -9.08 -4.21 7.90
CA SER A 160 -9.33 -2.89 8.48
C SER A 160 -10.06 -1.94 7.51
N ILE A 161 -9.75 -2.01 6.22
CA ILE A 161 -10.44 -1.24 5.18
C ILE A 161 -11.90 -1.69 5.04
N TYR A 162 -12.17 -3.01 5.03
CA TYR A 162 -13.54 -3.51 5.03
C TYR A 162 -14.33 -3.04 6.25
N LYS A 163 -13.70 -3.04 7.43
CA LYS A 163 -14.30 -2.50 8.65
C LYS A 163 -14.69 -1.03 8.48
N LEU A 164 -13.76 -0.20 7.98
CA LEU A 164 -14.03 1.22 7.70
C LEU A 164 -15.22 1.40 6.74
N VAL A 165 -15.29 0.58 5.68
CA VAL A 165 -16.40 0.62 4.70
C VAL A 165 -17.73 0.34 5.37
N PHE A 166 -17.81 -0.70 6.20
CA PHE A 166 -19.03 -1.07 6.89
C PHE A 166 -19.46 -0.03 7.93
N GLU A 167 -18.51 0.57 8.65
CA GLU A 167 -18.78 1.67 9.58
C GLU A 167 -19.39 2.88 8.85
N GLU A 168 -18.86 3.25 7.68
CA GLU A 168 -19.44 4.35 6.89
C GLU A 168 -20.84 4.00 6.33
N LEU A 169 -21.04 2.76 5.87
CA LEU A 169 -22.36 2.29 5.41
C LEU A 169 -23.38 2.30 6.53
N MET A 170 -22.99 1.91 7.74
CA MET A 170 -23.82 2.01 8.94
C MET A 170 -24.18 3.46 9.24
N GLY A 171 -23.21 4.38 9.22
CA GLY A 171 -23.47 5.81 9.41
C GLY A 171 -24.40 6.41 8.35
N LYS A 172 -24.31 5.99 7.08
CA LYS A 172 -25.25 6.39 6.02
C LYS A 172 -26.65 5.84 6.27
N LEU A 173 -26.75 4.58 6.71
CA LEU A 173 -28.02 3.95 7.06
C LEU A 173 -28.72 4.70 8.22
N ASP A 174 -27.95 5.10 9.25
CA ASP A 174 -28.46 5.88 10.37
C ASP A 174 -29.00 7.25 9.92
N ARG A 175 -28.29 7.94 9.01
CA ARG A 175 -28.78 9.21 8.44
C ARG A 175 -30.08 9.03 7.66
N LEU A 176 -30.20 7.97 6.85
CA LEU A 176 -31.43 7.70 6.10
C LEU A 176 -32.63 7.48 7.03
N ARG A 177 -32.42 6.84 8.18
CA ARG A 177 -33.44 6.68 9.22
C ARG A 177 -33.84 8.03 9.82
N LEU A 178 -32.86 8.86 10.19
CA LEU A 178 -33.11 10.20 10.75
C LEU A 178 -33.87 11.11 9.77
N GLU A 179 -33.53 11.03 8.49
CA GLU A 179 -34.21 11.76 7.40
C GLU A 179 -35.57 11.15 7.02
N ARG A 180 -36.02 10.09 7.70
CA ARG A 180 -37.27 9.35 7.42
C ARG A 180 -37.39 8.85 5.98
N LYS A 181 -36.25 8.60 5.32
CA LYS A 181 -36.18 8.04 3.96
C LYS A 181 -36.32 6.52 3.94
N ILE A 182 -36.26 5.88 5.11
CA ILE A 182 -36.42 4.44 5.31
C ILE A 182 -37.26 4.20 6.56
N ASP A 183 -38.10 3.16 6.54
CA ASP A 183 -38.86 2.72 7.71
C ASP A 183 -38.02 1.88 8.69
N ASP A 184 -38.45 1.82 9.94
CA ASP A 184 -37.72 1.14 11.01
C ASP A 184 -37.52 -0.36 10.74
N VAL A 185 -38.48 -1.03 10.07
CA VAL A 185 -38.40 -2.46 9.78
C VAL A 185 -37.31 -2.73 8.74
N ARG A 186 -37.22 -1.91 7.69
CA ARG A 186 -36.15 -2.00 6.70
C ARG A 186 -34.79 -1.60 7.28
N TYR A 187 -34.76 -0.60 8.16
CA TYR A 187 -33.53 -0.19 8.86
C TYR A 187 -32.94 -1.35 9.68
N GLU A 188 -33.72 -1.98 10.57
CA GLU A 188 -33.21 -3.05 11.43
C GLU A 188 -32.73 -4.26 10.62
N ARG A 189 -33.43 -4.62 9.53
CA ARG A 189 -32.98 -5.69 8.63
C ARG A 189 -31.63 -5.40 7.98
N LEU A 190 -31.43 -4.19 7.46
CA LEU A 190 -30.15 -3.81 6.84
C LEU A 190 -29.02 -3.73 7.87
N ARG A 191 -29.32 -3.21 9.06
CA ARG A 191 -28.40 -3.14 10.19
C ARG A 191 -27.92 -4.53 10.62
N GLU A 192 -28.82 -5.49 10.77
CA GLU A 192 -28.47 -6.89 11.08
C GLU A 192 -27.57 -7.52 10.02
N ILE A 193 -27.82 -7.25 8.73
CA ILE A 193 -26.99 -7.75 7.63
C ILE A 193 -25.57 -7.18 7.73
N TYR A 194 -25.43 -5.86 7.95
CA TYR A 194 -24.13 -5.22 8.06
C TYR A 194 -23.33 -5.69 9.28
N ILE A 195 -23.98 -5.89 10.42
CA ILE A 195 -23.34 -6.47 11.62
C ILE A 195 -22.83 -7.89 11.32
N LYS A 196 -23.65 -8.74 10.70
CA LYS A 196 -23.23 -10.09 10.31
C LYS A 196 -22.05 -10.08 9.35
N LEU A 197 -22.01 -9.13 8.41
CA LEU A 197 -20.89 -9.00 7.47
C LEU A 197 -19.60 -8.50 8.14
N LEU A 198 -19.72 -7.64 9.16
CA LEU A 198 -18.60 -7.20 10.00
C LEU A 198 -17.99 -8.34 10.82
N ASP A 199 -18.83 -9.23 11.37
CA ASP A 199 -18.38 -10.37 12.19
C ASP A 199 -17.71 -11.50 11.38
N ILE A 200 -17.83 -11.50 10.05
CA ILE A 200 -17.21 -12.49 9.14
C ILE A 200 -15.83 -12.01 8.62
N GLY A 201 -15.48 -10.74 8.85
CA GLY A 201 -14.25 -10.09 8.39
C GLY A 201 -13.00 -10.53 9.14
#